data_AF-A0A925C7I5-F1
#
_entry.id   AF-A0A925C7I5-F1
#
_cell.length_a   1.000
_cell.length_b   1.000
_cell.length_c   1.000
_cell.angle_alpha   90.00
_cell.angle_beta   90.00
_cell.angle_gamma   90.00
#
_symmetry.space_group_name_H-M   'P 1'
#
loop_
_entity.id
_entity.type
_entity.pdbx_description
1 polymer ?
#
loop_
_entity_poly.entity_id
_entity_poly.type
_entity_poly.pdbx_seq_one_letter_code
_entity_poly.pdbx_strand_id
1 'polypeptide(L)'
;RQQPGSVFVPMHWNDQYASRARVDVLVGAVVDPISGQPASKNVPVRIERFVAATYGFAVLRRKPANIPAAYWAIAKCSGGWRLEMAFAVAPDDWASLVGELAGTDVQLAAYCDAETGRYRFACYEEDQLSGTVFLAPEPVAVSRDWAIAQLSAPNLARGKRTSAIAGRPGKGAVDRGATVCACFGVGANEIASAVERGCTTVSAIGEALQAGTNCGSCRAEIRNIIELQRTRAPTSAERKLVVPA
;
A
#
# COMPACT_ATOMS: atom_id res chain seq x y z
N ARG A 1 -18.14 5.98 -7.69
CA ARG A 1 -18.12 7.17 -6.79
C ARG A 1 -19.18 6.96 -5.73
N GLN A 2 -18.87 7.28 -4.48
CA GLN A 2 -19.83 7.23 -3.38
C GLN A 2 -20.69 8.51 -3.41
N GLN A 3 -22.01 8.39 -3.26
CA GLN A 3 -22.89 9.56 -3.17
C GLN A 3 -22.61 10.36 -1.89
N PRO A 4 -22.54 11.71 -1.94
CA PRO A 4 -22.47 12.53 -0.73
C PRO A 4 -23.60 12.20 0.24
N GLY A 5 -23.28 12.06 1.52
CA GLY A 5 -24.24 11.64 2.55
C GLY A 5 -24.42 10.12 2.69
N SER A 6 -23.85 9.32 1.79
CA SER A 6 -23.94 7.86 1.83
C SER A 6 -22.59 7.24 2.17
N VAL A 7 -22.59 6.13 2.91
CA VAL A 7 -21.39 5.33 3.20
C VAL A 7 -21.55 3.96 2.55
N PHE A 8 -20.52 3.50 1.83
CA PHE A 8 -20.45 2.12 1.36
C PHE A 8 -19.55 1.34 2.29
N VAL A 9 -20.03 0.19 2.76
CA VAL A 9 -19.27 -0.71 3.61
C VAL A 9 -19.35 -2.12 2.99
N PRO A 10 -18.22 -2.80 2.76
CA PRO A 10 -18.24 -4.16 2.26
C PRO A 10 -18.80 -5.12 3.33
N MET A 11 -19.78 -5.93 2.96
CA MET A 11 -20.46 -6.87 3.88
C MET A 11 -19.66 -8.16 4.14
N HIS A 12 -18.74 -8.55 3.23
CA HIS A 12 -18.02 -9.83 3.29
C HIS A 12 -16.62 -9.73 3.90
N TRP A 13 -16.33 -8.67 4.65
CA TRP A 13 -15.04 -8.53 5.33
C TRP A 13 -15.23 -8.83 6.82
N ASN A 14 -14.23 -9.44 7.44
CA ASN A 14 -14.25 -9.79 8.85
C ASN A 14 -12.89 -9.51 9.50
N ASP A 15 -12.82 -9.73 10.80
CA ASP A 15 -11.63 -9.54 11.64
C ASP A 15 -10.49 -10.53 11.36
N GLN A 16 -10.66 -11.50 10.44
CA GLN A 16 -9.55 -12.33 9.96
C GLN A 16 -8.72 -11.64 8.87
N TYR A 17 -9.28 -10.63 8.19
CA TYR A 17 -8.66 -9.96 7.04
C TYR A 17 -8.46 -8.46 7.24
N ALA A 18 -9.09 -7.84 8.24
CA ALA A 18 -8.81 -6.45 8.61
C ALA A 18 -9.22 -6.13 10.06
N SER A 19 -8.48 -5.22 10.70
CA SER A 19 -8.65 -4.78 12.10
C SER A 19 -10.09 -4.48 12.55
N ARG A 20 -10.86 -3.75 11.72
CA ARG A 20 -12.19 -3.24 12.05
C ARG A 20 -13.17 -3.33 10.86
N ALA A 21 -13.10 -4.41 10.09
CA ALA A 21 -13.91 -4.54 8.87
C ALA A 21 -15.21 -5.33 9.07
N ARG A 22 -15.85 -5.25 10.24
CA ARG A 22 -17.12 -5.94 10.55
C ARG A 22 -18.26 -4.92 10.58
N VAL A 23 -19.02 -4.80 9.50
CA VAL A 23 -20.12 -3.81 9.44
C VAL A 23 -21.23 -4.10 10.45
N ASP A 24 -21.50 -5.37 10.71
CA ASP A 24 -22.59 -5.80 11.59
C ASP A 24 -22.40 -5.35 13.05
N VAL A 25 -21.16 -5.02 13.47
CA VAL A 25 -20.91 -4.48 14.82
C VAL A 25 -21.45 -3.05 15.00
N LEU A 26 -21.78 -2.37 13.90
CA LEU A 26 -22.40 -1.05 13.93
C LEU A 26 -23.92 -1.14 14.12
N VAL A 27 -24.53 -2.29 13.78
CA VAL A 27 -25.97 -2.49 13.85
C VAL A 27 -26.34 -2.99 15.24
N GLY A 28 -27.24 -2.28 15.93
CA GLY A 28 -27.73 -2.72 17.24
C GLY A 28 -28.53 -4.03 17.12
N ALA A 29 -28.39 -4.91 18.12
CA ALA A 29 -29.14 -6.17 18.22
C ALA A 29 -30.58 -5.93 18.72
N VAL A 30 -31.30 -5.00 18.08
CA VAL A 30 -32.68 -4.66 18.39
C VAL A 30 -33.60 -5.42 17.44
N VAL A 31 -34.55 -6.14 18.01
CA VAL A 31 -35.56 -6.91 17.27
C VAL A 31 -36.96 -6.38 17.58
N ASP A 32 -37.85 -6.48 16.61
CA ASP A 32 -39.27 -6.23 16.81
C ASP A 32 -39.85 -7.27 17.79
N PRO A 33 -40.54 -6.87 18.88
CA PRO A 33 -40.96 -7.79 19.93
C PRO A 33 -42.08 -8.76 19.51
N ILE A 34 -42.75 -8.52 18.38
CA ILE A 34 -43.85 -9.37 17.89
C ILE A 34 -43.33 -10.36 16.83
N SER A 35 -42.57 -9.87 15.85
CA SER A 35 -42.10 -10.64 14.69
C SER A 35 -40.67 -11.19 14.82
N GLY A 36 -39.86 -10.65 15.74
CA GLY A 36 -38.45 -11.01 15.91
C GLY A 36 -37.51 -10.48 14.82
N GLN A 37 -38.01 -9.66 13.89
CA GLN A 37 -37.21 -9.11 12.78
C GLN A 37 -36.20 -8.07 13.28
N PRO A 38 -34.96 -8.04 12.73
CA PRO A 38 -33.93 -7.08 13.15
C PRO A 38 -34.19 -5.67 12.62
N ALA A 39 -33.88 -4.66 13.43
CA ALA A 39 -33.97 -3.24 13.07
C ALA A 39 -32.76 -2.75 12.23
N SER A 40 -32.40 -3.47 11.17
CA SER A 40 -31.16 -3.24 10.40
C SER A 40 -31.22 -2.10 9.36
N LYS A 41 -32.40 -1.54 9.10
CA LYS A 41 -32.62 -0.60 7.98
C LYS A 41 -32.14 0.82 8.24
N ASN A 42 -32.01 1.24 9.50
CA ASN A 42 -31.71 2.63 9.87
C ASN A 42 -30.66 2.68 11.00
N VAL A 43 -29.38 2.65 10.64
CA VAL A 43 -28.28 2.81 11.59
C VAL A 43 -27.52 4.09 11.28
N PRO A 44 -27.54 5.11 12.16
CA PRO A 44 -26.74 6.30 11.96
C PRO A 44 -25.26 5.94 12.11
N VAL A 45 -24.44 6.44 11.20
CA VAL A 45 -22.99 6.24 11.22
C VAL A 45 -22.26 7.58 11.18
N ARG A 46 -21.10 7.65 11.84
CA ARG A 46 -20.18 8.79 11.78
C ARG A 46 -18.89 8.34 11.12
N ILE A 47 -18.40 9.14 10.17
CA ILE A 47 -17.07 8.95 9.58
C ILE A 47 -16.13 9.98 10.18
N GLU A 48 -14.94 9.54 10.54
CA GLU A 48 -13.84 10.41 10.92
C GLU A 48 -12.55 9.94 10.24
N ARG A 49 -11.63 10.88 10.01
CA ARG A 49 -10.32 10.56 9.45
C ARG A 49 -9.50 9.84 10.52
N PHE A 50 -8.98 8.66 10.17
CA PHE A 50 -7.91 8.05 10.95
C PHE A 50 -6.60 8.82 10.72
N VAL A 51 -6.07 9.42 11.78
CA VAL A 51 -4.79 10.16 11.75
C VAL A 51 -3.69 9.19 12.15
N ALA A 52 -2.93 8.71 11.17
CA ALA A 52 -1.80 7.83 11.41
C ALA A 52 -0.52 8.63 11.68
N ALA A 53 0.23 8.23 12.69
CA ALA A 53 1.61 8.68 12.92
C ALA A 53 2.60 7.94 12.01
N THR A 54 2.29 6.70 11.63
CA THR A 54 3.12 5.90 10.72
C THR A 54 2.26 4.99 9.85
N TYR A 55 2.59 4.93 8.57
CA TYR A 55 2.02 4.02 7.59
C TYR A 55 2.97 2.86 7.36
N GLY A 56 2.42 1.66 7.15
CA GLY A 56 3.18 0.42 6.97
C GLY A 56 2.68 -0.40 5.79
N PHE A 57 3.60 -1.01 5.07
CA PHE A 57 3.31 -2.06 4.09
C PHE A 57 4.28 -3.22 4.32
N ALA A 58 3.75 -4.44 4.35
CA ALA A 58 4.53 -5.64 4.53
C ALA A 58 4.14 -6.73 3.54
N VAL A 59 5.11 -7.56 3.20
CA VAL A 59 4.92 -8.79 2.45
C VAL A 59 5.57 -9.90 3.25
N LEU A 60 4.81 -10.95 3.57
CA LEU A 60 5.20 -12.01 4.50
C LEU A 60 4.89 -13.38 3.89
N ARG A 61 5.80 -14.34 4.01
CA ARG A 61 5.61 -15.71 3.52
C ARG A 61 4.50 -16.44 4.30
N ARG A 62 4.45 -16.24 5.61
CA ARG A 62 3.43 -16.79 6.51
C ARG A 62 2.44 -15.70 6.95
N LYS A 63 1.23 -16.10 7.29
CA LYS A 63 0.24 -15.18 7.88
C LYS A 63 0.71 -14.86 9.31
N PRO A 64 0.86 -13.59 9.70
CA PRO A 64 1.15 -13.25 11.09
C PRO A 64 0.00 -13.69 12.00
N ALA A 65 0.33 -14.19 13.18
CA ALA A 65 -0.66 -14.58 14.19
C ALA A 65 -1.29 -13.35 14.88
N ASN A 66 -0.47 -12.33 15.13
CA ASN A 66 -0.88 -11.04 15.66
C ASN A 66 -0.39 -9.91 14.75
N ILE A 67 -1.18 -8.84 14.65
CA ILE A 67 -0.83 -7.63 13.89
C ILE A 67 -1.04 -6.44 14.83
N PRO A 68 0.00 -5.96 15.53
CA PRO A 68 -0.11 -4.93 16.57
C PRO A 68 -0.25 -3.52 15.96
N ALA A 69 -1.22 -3.32 15.07
CA ALA A 69 -1.48 -2.04 14.41
C ALA A 69 -2.93 -1.58 14.63
N ALA A 70 -3.13 -0.28 14.81
CA ALA A 70 -4.45 0.31 15.01
C ALA A 70 -5.35 0.15 13.77
N TYR A 71 -4.76 0.22 12.58
CA TYR A 71 -5.37 -0.18 11.32
C TYR A 71 -4.51 -1.25 10.66
N TRP A 72 -5.15 -2.29 10.14
CA TRP A 72 -4.53 -3.23 9.23
C TRP A 72 -5.54 -3.89 8.29
N ALA A 73 -5.06 -4.30 7.11
CA ALA A 73 -5.76 -5.13 6.14
C ALA A 73 -4.78 -6.11 5.48
N ILE A 74 -5.12 -7.39 5.43
CA ILE A 74 -4.26 -8.47 4.93
C ILE A 74 -4.94 -9.26 3.82
N ALA A 75 -4.18 -9.65 2.79
CA ALA A 75 -4.66 -10.48 1.69
C ALA A 75 -3.60 -11.46 1.22
N LYS A 76 -4.03 -12.57 0.62
CA LYS A 76 -3.13 -13.50 -0.09
C LYS A 76 -2.47 -12.81 -1.28
N CYS A 77 -1.21 -13.17 -1.55
CA CYS A 77 -0.49 -12.81 -2.77
C CYS A 77 0.34 -14.02 -3.23
N SER A 78 0.97 -13.92 -4.41
CA SER A 78 1.93 -14.93 -4.84
C SER A 78 3.05 -15.07 -3.80
N GLY A 79 3.30 -16.29 -3.34
CA GLY A 79 4.34 -16.59 -2.37
C GLY A 79 4.00 -16.31 -0.89
N GLY A 80 2.83 -15.73 -0.56
CA GLY A 80 2.49 -15.44 0.82
C GLY A 80 1.31 -14.50 1.02
N TRP A 81 1.54 -13.44 1.78
CA TRP A 81 0.57 -12.46 2.24
C TRP A 81 1.11 -11.04 2.06
N ARG A 82 0.21 -10.13 1.70
CA ARG A 82 0.47 -8.69 1.72
C ARG A 82 -0.37 -8.05 2.83
N LEU A 83 0.22 -7.09 3.52
CA LEU A 83 -0.34 -6.48 4.71
C LEU A 83 -0.16 -4.97 4.64
N GLU A 84 -1.27 -4.23 4.62
CA GLU A 84 -1.30 -2.78 4.80
C GLU A 84 -1.56 -2.48 6.28
N MET A 85 -0.83 -1.54 6.87
CA MET A 85 -0.92 -1.18 8.28
C MET A 85 -0.85 0.32 8.48
N ALA A 86 -1.41 0.80 9.59
CA ALA A 86 -1.15 2.14 10.09
C ALA A 86 -1.22 2.19 11.62
N PHE A 87 -0.39 3.05 12.19
CA PHE A 87 -0.19 3.20 13.62
C PHE A 87 -0.63 4.60 14.04
N ALA A 88 -1.51 4.68 15.05
CA ALA A 88 -1.93 5.96 15.62
C ALA A 88 -0.79 6.61 16.44
N VAL A 89 0.07 5.78 17.02
CA VAL A 89 1.28 6.15 17.75
C VAL A 89 2.41 5.26 17.23
N ALA A 90 3.58 5.86 16.93
CA ALA A 90 4.74 5.08 16.50
C ALA A 90 5.22 4.18 17.66
N PRO A 91 5.45 2.88 17.43
CA PRO A 91 6.10 1.99 18.39
C PRO A 91 7.53 2.45 18.71
N ASP A 92 7.96 2.21 19.93
CA ASP A 92 9.32 2.53 20.38
C ASP A 92 10.38 1.63 19.75
N ASP A 93 10.01 0.38 19.44
CA ASP A 93 10.90 -0.62 18.85
C ASP A 93 10.29 -1.28 17.61
N TRP A 94 10.71 -0.81 16.44
CA TRP A 94 10.31 -1.37 15.16
C TRP A 94 10.87 -2.77 14.91
N ALA A 95 12.05 -3.10 15.42
CA ALA A 95 12.64 -4.42 15.20
C ALA A 95 11.84 -5.51 15.94
N SER A 96 11.40 -5.21 17.16
CA SER A 96 10.51 -6.10 17.93
C SER A 96 9.17 -6.32 17.20
N LEU A 97 8.53 -5.26 16.72
CA LEU A 97 7.29 -5.36 15.93
C LEU A 97 7.47 -6.21 14.67
N VAL A 98 8.58 -6.03 13.96
CA VAL A 98 8.88 -6.80 12.75
C VAL A 98 9.11 -8.28 13.08
N GLY A 99 9.76 -8.58 14.21
CA GLY A 99 9.91 -9.93 14.73
C GLY A 99 8.55 -10.59 15.02
N GLU A 100 7.62 -9.87 15.63
CA GLU A 100 6.27 -10.38 15.88
C GLU A 100 5.49 -10.68 14.58
N LEU A 101 5.65 -9.84 13.56
CA LEU A 101 5.02 -10.05 12.26
C LEU A 101 5.63 -11.21 11.46
N ALA A 102 6.96 -11.35 11.46
CA ALA A 102 7.66 -12.35 10.65
C ALA A 102 7.73 -13.74 11.32
N GLY A 103 7.62 -13.78 12.65
CA GLY A 103 7.79 -14.97 13.47
C GLY A 103 9.16 -15.05 14.13
N THR A 104 9.35 -16.05 14.99
CA THR A 104 10.62 -16.30 15.68
C THR A 104 11.68 -16.83 14.72
N ASP A 105 12.96 -16.66 15.06
CA ASP A 105 14.13 -17.20 14.33
C ASP A 105 14.42 -16.59 12.95
N VAL A 106 14.02 -15.33 12.72
CA VAL A 106 14.37 -14.59 11.51
C VAL A 106 15.65 -13.76 11.68
N GLN A 107 16.52 -13.76 10.66
CA GLN A 107 17.61 -12.78 10.56
C GLN A 107 17.06 -11.48 9.97
N LEU A 108 17.22 -10.38 10.71
CA LEU A 108 16.78 -9.05 10.29
C LEU A 108 17.91 -8.27 9.63
N ALA A 109 17.62 -7.72 8.46
CA ALA A 109 18.42 -6.66 7.86
C ALA A 109 17.57 -5.38 7.81
N ALA A 110 18.11 -4.28 8.34
CA ALA A 110 17.37 -3.04 8.52
C ALA A 110 18.04 -1.86 7.81
N TYR A 111 17.21 -0.96 7.28
CA TYR A 111 17.57 0.40 6.91
C TYR A 111 16.70 1.34 7.74
N CYS A 112 17.35 2.21 8.49
CA CYS A 112 16.70 3.15 9.39
C CYS A 112 17.16 4.56 9.03
N ASP A 113 16.20 5.42 8.70
CA ASP A 113 16.42 6.85 8.50
C ASP A 113 15.54 7.59 9.51
N ALA A 114 16.14 7.89 10.66
CA ALA A 114 15.46 8.55 11.77
C ALA A 114 15.11 10.01 11.46
N GLU A 115 15.84 10.67 10.55
CA GLU A 115 15.60 12.05 10.15
C GLU A 115 14.31 12.15 9.33
N THR A 116 14.09 11.19 8.41
CA THR A 116 12.86 11.15 7.59
C THR A 116 11.76 10.26 8.18
N GLY A 117 12.02 9.56 9.29
CA GLY A 117 11.10 8.61 9.91
C GLY A 117 10.80 7.37 9.06
N ARG A 118 11.72 7.00 8.15
CA ARG A 118 11.54 5.90 7.20
C ARG A 118 12.34 4.69 7.64
N TYR A 119 11.65 3.55 7.75
CA TYR A 119 12.27 2.30 8.17
C TYR A 119 11.92 1.19 7.20
N ARG A 120 12.88 0.31 6.96
CA ARG A 120 12.72 -0.82 6.04
C ARG A 120 13.44 -2.03 6.59
N PHE A 121 12.75 -3.15 6.58
CA PHE A 121 13.24 -4.41 7.11
C PHE A 121 13.10 -5.51 6.07
N ALA A 122 14.08 -6.39 6.03
CA ALA A 122 14.01 -7.67 5.34
C ALA A 122 14.28 -8.79 6.35
N CYS A 123 13.40 -9.78 6.37
CA CYS A 123 13.47 -10.93 7.25
C CYS A 123 13.92 -12.15 6.45
N TYR A 124 14.87 -12.91 6.98
CA TYR A 124 15.40 -14.11 6.34
C TYR A 124 15.29 -15.34 7.25
N GLU A 125 14.88 -16.45 6.67
CA GLU A 125 14.88 -17.80 7.27
C GLU A 125 15.72 -18.71 6.39
N GLU A 126 16.72 -19.38 6.96
CA GLU A 126 17.60 -20.30 6.20
C GLU A 126 18.14 -19.66 4.90
N ASP A 127 18.54 -18.38 4.99
CA ASP A 127 19.02 -17.56 3.87
C ASP A 127 17.99 -17.22 2.78
N GLN A 128 16.73 -17.60 2.95
CA GLN A 128 15.62 -17.22 2.08
C GLN A 128 14.83 -16.05 2.66
N LEU A 129 14.33 -15.16 1.79
CA LEU A 129 13.50 -14.03 2.22
C LEU A 129 12.15 -14.55 2.76
N SER A 130 11.87 -14.33 4.03
CA SER A 130 10.59 -14.65 4.66
C SER A 130 9.64 -13.46 4.71
N GLY A 131 10.16 -12.23 4.66
CA GLY A 131 9.32 -11.04 4.54
C GLY A 131 10.06 -9.73 4.35
N THR A 132 9.30 -8.69 4.01
CA THR A 132 9.76 -7.30 4.00
C THR A 132 8.73 -6.42 4.69
N VAL A 133 9.19 -5.39 5.39
CA VAL A 133 8.35 -4.39 6.06
C VAL A 133 8.87 -3.00 5.72
N PHE A 134 7.98 -2.11 5.30
CA PHE A 134 8.28 -0.73 4.92
C PHE A 134 7.41 0.20 5.76
N LEU A 135 8.02 1.22 6.37
CA LEU A 135 7.37 2.15 7.29
C LEU A 135 7.76 3.59 6.93
N ALA A 136 6.81 4.51 7.03
CA ALA A 136 7.03 5.94 6.76
C ALA A 136 5.97 6.82 7.45
N PRO A 137 6.26 8.12 7.71
CA PRO A 137 5.27 9.07 8.24
C PRO A 137 4.16 9.42 7.23
N GLU A 138 4.38 9.08 5.95
CA GLU A 138 3.42 9.25 4.85
C GLU A 138 3.08 7.87 4.24
N PRO A 139 1.99 7.75 3.45
CA PRO A 139 1.68 6.51 2.74
C PRO A 139 2.90 5.92 2.03
N VAL A 140 3.20 4.65 2.32
CA VAL A 140 4.47 4.03 1.94
C VAL A 140 4.63 3.99 0.42
N ALA A 141 5.66 4.68 -0.08
CA ALA A 141 6.03 4.73 -1.50
C ALA A 141 6.86 3.50 -1.92
N VAL A 142 6.25 2.32 -1.89
CA VAL A 142 6.83 1.04 -2.36
C VAL A 142 5.92 0.41 -3.41
N SER A 143 6.50 -0.14 -4.49
CA SER A 143 5.74 -0.95 -5.44
C SER A 143 5.30 -2.25 -4.77
N ARG A 144 3.98 -2.42 -4.60
CA ARG A 144 3.38 -3.61 -4.01
C ARG A 144 3.77 -4.86 -4.79
N ASP A 145 3.69 -4.79 -6.12
CA ASP A 145 3.96 -5.94 -6.99
C ASP A 145 5.43 -6.33 -6.98
N TRP A 146 6.34 -5.35 -6.94
CA TRP A 146 7.77 -5.63 -6.79
C TRP A 146 8.08 -6.32 -5.46
N ALA A 147 7.53 -5.80 -4.34
CA ALA A 147 7.75 -6.36 -3.02
C ALA A 147 7.16 -7.79 -2.90
N ILE A 148 5.98 -8.02 -3.49
CA ILE A 148 5.37 -9.35 -3.61
C ILE A 148 6.28 -10.30 -4.38
N ALA A 149 6.82 -9.86 -5.53
CA ALA A 149 7.70 -10.68 -6.35
C ALA A 149 8.99 -11.09 -5.62
N GLN A 150 9.45 -10.33 -4.62
CA GLN A 150 10.66 -10.68 -3.87
C GLN A 150 10.49 -11.96 -3.04
N LEU A 151 9.27 -12.33 -2.62
CA LEU A 151 9.05 -13.59 -1.87
C LEU A 151 9.37 -14.83 -2.71
N SER A 152 9.22 -14.75 -4.02
CA SER A 152 9.42 -15.87 -4.94
C SER A 152 10.73 -15.77 -5.73
N ALA A 153 11.53 -14.73 -5.49
CA ALA A 153 12.78 -14.53 -6.19
C ALA A 153 13.78 -15.65 -5.80
N PRO A 154 14.25 -16.46 -6.76
CA PRO A 154 15.22 -17.52 -6.48
C PRO A 154 16.54 -16.87 -6.06
N ASN A 155 16.85 -16.95 -4.77
CA ASN A 155 18.13 -16.59 -4.18
C ASN A 155 18.55 -15.13 -4.34
N LEU A 156 18.14 -14.30 -3.37
CA LEU A 156 18.99 -13.21 -2.90
C LEU A 156 20.24 -13.84 -2.26
N ALA A 157 21.22 -14.22 -3.09
CA ALA A 157 22.53 -14.66 -2.62
C ALA A 157 23.06 -13.69 -1.55
N ARG A 158 23.88 -14.17 -0.60
CA ARG A 158 24.38 -13.39 0.56
C ARG A 158 24.79 -11.93 0.27
N GLY A 159 25.31 -11.64 -0.92
CA GLY A 159 25.69 -10.28 -1.36
C GLY A 159 24.56 -9.38 -1.92
N LYS A 160 23.33 -9.87 -2.08
CA LYS A 160 22.17 -9.13 -2.60
C LYS A 160 21.04 -8.95 -1.57
N ARG A 161 21.22 -9.36 -0.31
CA ARG A 161 20.18 -9.21 0.73
C ARG A 161 19.68 -7.77 0.88
N THR A 162 20.56 -6.80 0.74
CA THR A 162 20.22 -5.37 0.83
C THR A 162 19.32 -4.88 -0.31
N SER A 163 19.20 -5.58 -1.44
CA SER A 163 18.32 -5.17 -2.54
C SER A 163 16.83 -5.30 -2.19
N ALA A 164 16.46 -6.24 -1.31
CA ALA A 164 15.09 -6.33 -0.79
C ALA A 164 14.72 -5.10 0.07
N ILE A 165 15.70 -4.55 0.79
CA ILE A 165 15.54 -3.35 1.64
C ILE A 165 15.41 -2.07 0.79
N ALA A 166 15.90 -2.09 -0.45
CA ALA A 166 15.85 -0.93 -1.33
C ALA A 166 14.41 -0.49 -1.68
N GLY A 167 13.42 -1.37 -1.55
CA GLY A 167 12.00 -1.05 -1.79
C GLY A 167 11.67 -0.75 -3.25
N ARG A 168 12.59 -1.05 -4.17
CA ARG A 168 12.45 -0.79 -5.61
C ARG A 168 13.40 -1.71 -6.38
N PRO A 169 13.11 -1.98 -7.66
CA PRO A 169 14.02 -2.73 -8.52
C PRO A 169 15.41 -2.05 -8.63
N GLY A 170 16.45 -2.87 -8.80
CA GLY A 170 17.81 -2.37 -9.09
C GLY A 170 17.91 -1.69 -10.46
N LYS A 171 18.99 -0.93 -10.69
CA LYS A 171 19.27 -0.29 -11.99
C LYS A 171 19.12 -1.31 -13.13
N GLY A 172 18.10 -1.13 -13.97
CA GLY A 172 17.81 -1.97 -15.14
C GLY A 172 16.44 -2.67 -15.12
N ALA A 173 15.76 -2.75 -13.97
CA ALA A 173 14.39 -3.28 -13.89
C ALA A 173 13.38 -2.13 -13.79
N VAL A 174 12.33 -2.16 -14.61
CA VAL A 174 11.29 -1.12 -14.69
C VAL A 174 10.43 -1.16 -13.43
N ASP A 175 10.48 -0.13 -12.61
CA ASP A 175 9.56 0.05 -11.50
C ASP A 175 8.21 0.54 -12.03
N ARG A 176 7.24 -0.38 -12.15
CA ARG A 176 5.89 -0.04 -12.60
C ARG A 176 5.09 0.74 -11.55
N GLY A 177 5.55 0.81 -10.29
CA GLY A 177 4.79 1.42 -9.20
C GLY A 177 3.61 0.55 -8.75
N ALA A 178 2.63 1.13 -8.07
CA ALA A 178 1.40 0.43 -7.67
C ALA A 178 0.53 0.12 -8.90
N THR A 179 -0.01 -1.11 -9.01
CA THR A 179 -0.98 -1.45 -10.07
C THR A 179 -2.17 -0.51 -10.03
N VAL A 180 -2.39 0.21 -11.13
CA VAL A 180 -3.54 1.10 -11.33
C VAL A 180 -4.59 0.40 -12.20
N CYS A 181 -4.18 -0.30 -13.26
CA CYS A 181 -5.08 -1.08 -14.11
C CYS A 181 -4.88 -2.58 -13.92
N ALA A 182 -5.75 -3.22 -13.12
CA ALA A 182 -5.68 -4.66 -12.88
C ALA A 182 -5.93 -5.51 -14.14
N CYS A 183 -6.74 -5.04 -15.11
CA CYS A 183 -7.03 -5.78 -16.34
C CYS A 183 -5.80 -6.05 -17.20
N PHE A 184 -4.86 -5.10 -17.23
CA PHE A 184 -3.68 -5.15 -18.11
C PHE A 184 -2.36 -5.04 -17.32
N GLY A 185 -2.42 -5.07 -15.99
CA GLY A 185 -1.24 -5.00 -15.13
C GLY A 185 -0.43 -3.71 -15.24
N VAL A 186 -1.09 -2.58 -15.55
CA VAL A 186 -0.42 -1.28 -15.73
C VAL A 186 -0.29 -0.56 -14.39
N GLY A 187 0.93 -0.14 -14.07
CA GLY A 187 1.24 0.55 -12.82
C GLY A 187 1.31 2.07 -12.91
N ALA A 188 1.29 2.72 -11.74
CA ALA A 188 1.28 4.18 -11.61
C ALA A 188 2.49 4.87 -12.24
N ASN A 189 3.68 4.26 -12.20
CA ASN A 189 4.89 4.85 -12.78
C ASN A 189 4.91 4.71 -14.30
N GLU A 190 4.30 3.65 -14.86
CA GLU A 190 4.14 3.51 -16.32
C GLU A 190 3.21 4.60 -16.85
N ILE A 191 2.11 4.88 -16.12
CA ILE A 191 1.19 5.97 -16.41
C ILE A 191 1.91 7.31 -16.29
N ALA A 192 2.61 7.57 -15.18
CA ALA A 192 3.37 8.81 -14.98
C ALA A 192 4.39 9.04 -16.12
N SER A 193 5.14 8.01 -16.50
CA SER A 193 6.09 8.07 -17.61
C SER A 193 5.41 8.33 -18.96
N ALA A 194 4.19 7.79 -19.18
CA ALA A 194 3.41 8.13 -20.38
C ALA A 194 2.92 9.59 -20.35
N VAL A 195 2.57 10.13 -19.19
CA VAL A 195 2.23 11.56 -19.02
C VAL A 195 3.43 12.44 -19.34
N GLU A 196 4.63 12.09 -18.88
CA GLU A 196 5.88 12.78 -19.21
C GLU A 196 6.18 12.77 -20.72
N ARG A 197 5.78 11.71 -21.43
CA ARG A 197 5.84 11.63 -22.91
C ARG A 197 4.70 12.37 -23.62
N GLY A 198 3.83 13.08 -22.90
CA GLY A 198 2.76 13.90 -23.48
C GLY A 198 1.36 13.27 -23.47
N CYS A 199 1.16 12.09 -22.88
CA CYS A 199 -0.17 11.49 -22.75
C CYS A 199 -0.99 12.20 -21.66
N THR A 200 -1.63 13.31 -22.01
CA THR A 200 -2.31 14.17 -21.01
C THR A 200 -3.81 13.93 -20.86
N THR A 201 -4.35 12.87 -21.47
CA THR A 201 -5.76 12.47 -21.34
C THR A 201 -5.87 10.98 -21.03
N VAL A 202 -6.98 10.57 -20.41
CA VAL A 202 -7.24 9.13 -20.15
C VAL A 202 -7.32 8.33 -21.46
N SER A 203 -7.79 8.93 -22.56
CA SER A 203 -7.79 8.28 -23.88
C SER A 203 -6.37 8.03 -24.38
N ALA A 204 -5.51 9.05 -24.34
CA ALA A 204 -4.11 8.94 -24.75
C ALA A 204 -3.34 7.90 -23.91
N ILE A 205 -3.61 7.83 -22.60
CA ILE A 205 -3.07 6.76 -21.74
C ILE A 205 -3.60 5.38 -22.15
N GLY A 206 -4.89 5.28 -22.50
CA GLY A 206 -5.49 4.04 -22.99
C GLY A 206 -4.92 3.58 -24.32
N GLU A 207 -4.61 4.49 -25.24
CA GLU A 207 -3.94 4.17 -26.50
C GLU A 207 -2.49 3.71 -26.29
N ALA A 208 -1.76 4.36 -25.37
CA ALA A 208 -0.35 4.05 -25.11
C ALA A 208 -0.14 2.78 -24.26
N LEU A 209 -1.01 2.52 -23.28
CA LEU A 209 -0.81 1.50 -22.24
C LEU A 209 -1.97 0.51 -22.11
N GLN A 210 -3.05 0.63 -22.90
CA GLN A 210 -4.31 -0.11 -22.74
C GLN A 210 -5.06 0.17 -21.42
N ALA A 211 -4.48 0.95 -20.49
CA ALA A 211 -5.09 1.24 -19.20
C ALA A 211 -6.39 2.05 -19.38
N GLY A 212 -7.50 1.52 -18.84
CA GLY A 212 -8.80 2.20 -18.86
C GLY A 212 -9.66 1.92 -20.09
N THR A 213 -9.30 0.93 -20.91
CA THR A 213 -10.04 0.52 -22.14
C THR A 213 -10.89 -0.75 -21.97
N ASN A 214 -10.68 -1.55 -20.90
CA ASN A 214 -11.47 -2.76 -20.61
C ASN A 214 -12.62 -2.48 -19.62
N CYS A 215 -12.46 -2.76 -18.32
CA CYS A 215 -13.54 -2.55 -17.33
C CYS A 215 -13.70 -1.09 -16.88
N GLY A 216 -12.72 -0.22 -17.19
CA GLY A 216 -12.75 1.21 -16.89
C GLY A 216 -12.58 1.61 -15.42
N SER A 217 -12.43 0.68 -14.47
CA SER A 217 -12.33 0.98 -13.03
C SER A 217 -11.16 1.90 -12.66
N CYS A 218 -10.06 1.81 -13.40
CA CYS A 218 -8.84 2.58 -13.19
C CYS A 218 -8.87 4.00 -13.76
N ARG A 219 -9.91 4.39 -14.53
CA ARG A 219 -9.97 5.68 -15.26
C ARG A 219 -9.94 6.90 -14.34
N ALA A 220 -10.52 6.79 -13.15
CA ALA A 220 -10.49 7.87 -12.16
C ALA A 220 -9.07 8.08 -11.62
N GLU A 221 -8.38 6.98 -11.30
CA GLU A 221 -7.01 7.04 -10.77
C GLU A 221 -6.01 7.51 -11.81
N ILE A 222 -6.15 7.09 -13.07
CA ILE A 222 -5.36 7.63 -14.19
C ILE A 222 -5.49 9.16 -14.27
N ARG A 223 -6.69 9.70 -14.09
CA ARG A 223 -6.93 11.15 -14.11
C ARG A 223 -6.21 11.85 -12.95
N ASN A 224 -6.27 11.29 -11.74
CA ASN A 224 -5.55 11.83 -10.58
C ASN A 224 -4.05 11.90 -10.85
N ILE A 225 -3.45 10.85 -11.44
CA ILE A 225 -2.03 10.82 -11.78
C ILE A 225 -1.69 11.89 -12.82
N ILE A 226 -2.52 12.07 -13.85
CA ILE A 226 -2.36 13.14 -14.84
C ILE A 226 -2.38 14.53 -14.16
N GLU A 227 -3.34 14.77 -13.27
CA GLU A 227 -3.50 16.04 -12.57
C GLU A 227 -2.31 16.33 -11.63
N LEU A 228 -1.86 15.32 -10.88
CA LEU A 228 -0.69 15.41 -10.00
C LEU A 228 0.62 15.71 -10.74
N GLN A 229 0.78 15.21 -11.97
CA GLN A 229 1.96 15.48 -12.77
C GLN A 229 1.91 16.86 -13.42
N ARG A 230 0.72 17.34 -13.80
CA ARG A 230 0.54 18.72 -14.29
C ARG A 230 0.88 19.77 -13.24
N THR A 231 0.56 19.52 -11.98
CA THR A 231 0.90 20.43 -10.87
C THR A 231 2.39 20.36 -10.46
N ARG A 232 3.13 19.32 -10.88
CA ARG A 232 4.56 19.15 -10.63
C ARG A 232 5.48 19.70 -11.72
N ALA A 233 4.96 20.09 -12.88
CA ALA A 233 5.79 20.67 -13.94
C ALA A 233 6.40 22.01 -13.46
N PRO A 234 7.74 22.19 -13.48
CA PRO A 234 8.36 23.43 -13.05
C PRO A 234 8.08 24.53 -14.07
N THR A 235 7.57 25.67 -13.60
CA THR A 235 7.76 26.95 -14.29
C THR A 235 9.25 27.15 -14.49
N SER A 236 9.69 27.14 -15.75
CA SER A 236 11.03 27.53 -16.17
C SER A 236 11.29 29.00 -15.78
N ALA A 237 11.90 29.23 -14.62
CA ALA A 237 12.55 30.48 -14.29
C ALA A 237 14.02 30.18 -14.00
N GLU A 238 14.87 30.59 -14.94
CA GLU A 238 16.33 30.49 -14.88
C GLU A 238 16.86 31.05 -13.56
N ARG A 239 17.45 30.20 -12.74
CA ARG A 239 18.22 30.65 -11.57
C ARG A 239 19.69 30.68 -11.99
N LYS A 240 20.13 31.84 -12.49
CA LYS A 240 21.54 32.14 -12.77
C LYS A 240 22.36 31.82 -11.52
N LEU A 241 23.35 30.94 -11.68
CA LEU A 241 24.40 30.70 -10.70
C LEU A 241 25.25 31.98 -10.63
N VAL A 242 25.11 32.76 -9.56
CA VAL A 242 26.09 33.81 -9.23
C VAL A 242 27.12 33.15 -8.33
N VAL A 243 28.35 33.04 -8.83
CA VAL A 243 29.51 32.59 -8.06
C VAL A 243 30.14 33.84 -7.43
N PRO A 244 30.28 33.94 -6.09
CA PRO A 244 31.00 35.05 -5.48
C PRO A 244 32.51 34.83 -5.60
N ALA A 245 33.22 35.94 -5.83
CA ALA A 245 34.68 36.03 -5.80
C ALA A 245 35.23 35.99 -4.37
#